data_AF-A0A9K3HM27-F1
#
_entry.id   AF-A0A9K3HM27-F1
#
_cell.length_a   1.000
_cell.length_b   1.000
_cell.length_c   1.000
_cell.angle_alpha   90.00
_cell.angle_beta   90.00
_cell.angle_gamma   90.00
#
_symmetry.space_group_name_H-M   'P 1'
#
loop_
_entity.id
_entity.type
_entity.pdbx_description
1 polymer ?
#
loop_
_entity_poly.entity_id
_entity_poly.type
_entity_poly.pdbx_seq_one_letter_code
_entity_poly.pdbx_strand_id
1 'polypeptide(L)'
;MIFFLCNNWFFVLDSSPSTTLYINCGGGKLRLGDREYESDLELGGASYFYAAESRWGFSSTGNFLDDNNWDSYIVQEPCGVPRDTSGLYTSARTSALSLTYYGFCMHSGSYNVRLHFAEIIFTDDRTYSSLGRRVFDIYIQVSSHG
;
A
#
# COMPACT_ATOMS: atom_id res chain seq x y z
N MET A 1 -1.03 6.02 12.78
CA MET A 1 -0.90 4.61 13.22
C MET A 1 -0.71 3.75 11.97
N ILE A 2 0.29 2.84 11.92
CA ILE A 2 0.70 2.03 10.73
C ILE A 2 -0.49 1.22 10.09
N PHE A 3 -0.51 0.72 8.84
CA PHE A 3 -1.77 0.66 8.06
C PHE A 3 -2.08 -0.46 7.04
N PHE A 4 -3.38 -0.86 6.94
CA PHE A 4 -4.04 -1.48 5.75
C PHE A 4 -5.60 -1.31 5.74
N LEU A 5 -6.21 -0.96 4.58
CA LEU A 5 -7.63 -1.12 4.09
C LEU A 5 -8.80 -0.41 4.84
N CYS A 6 -10.03 -0.16 4.32
CA CYS A 6 -10.63 0.00 2.96
C CYS A 6 -12.07 0.63 3.01
N ASN A 7 -12.51 1.59 2.14
CA ASN A 7 -13.94 1.79 1.68
C ASN A 7 -14.30 2.92 0.63
N ASN A 8 -15.23 2.61 -0.31
CA ASN A 8 -16.17 3.38 -1.18
C ASN A 8 -15.99 4.86 -1.66
N TRP A 9 -16.06 5.13 -2.99
CA TRP A 9 -17.21 5.61 -3.83
C TRP A 9 -16.73 5.81 -5.32
N PHE A 10 -17.62 6.09 -6.27
CA PHE A 10 -17.53 5.70 -7.70
C PHE A 10 -17.12 6.81 -8.71
N PHE A 11 -16.42 6.49 -9.82
CA PHE A 11 -16.62 6.96 -11.22
C PHE A 11 -15.66 6.22 -12.20
N VAL A 12 -16.03 6.10 -13.48
CA VAL A 12 -15.35 5.23 -14.49
C VAL A 12 -14.90 6.01 -15.72
N LEU A 13 -13.68 5.74 -16.22
CA LEU A 13 -13.28 5.99 -17.61
C LEU A 13 -12.41 4.83 -18.14
N ASP A 14 -12.79 4.34 -19.31
CA ASP A 14 -12.17 3.32 -20.18
C ASP A 14 -10.78 2.73 -19.78
N SER A 15 -10.76 1.47 -19.36
CA SER A 15 -9.57 0.61 -19.39
C SER A 15 -9.96 -0.83 -19.71
N SER A 16 -9.13 -1.52 -20.50
CA SER A 16 -9.38 -2.91 -20.87
C SER A 16 -9.25 -3.86 -19.67
N PRO A 17 -10.12 -4.88 -19.54
CA PRO A 17 -10.25 -5.59 -18.28
C PRO A 17 -9.04 -6.47 -17.94
N SER A 18 -8.52 -6.35 -16.72
CA SER A 18 -7.33 -7.07 -16.27
C SER A 18 -7.65 -8.36 -15.51
N THR A 19 -6.81 -9.38 -15.69
CA THR A 19 -6.84 -10.65 -14.95
C THR A 19 -5.82 -10.72 -13.81
N THR A 20 -4.91 -9.74 -13.70
CA THR A 20 -3.89 -9.68 -12.63
C THR A 20 -3.61 -8.23 -12.23
N LEU A 21 -3.28 -8.01 -10.96
CA LEU A 21 -2.84 -6.72 -10.43
C LEU A 21 -1.73 -6.95 -9.41
N TYR A 22 -0.63 -6.21 -9.57
CA TYR A 22 0.52 -6.23 -8.67
C TYR A 22 0.93 -4.79 -8.40
N ILE A 23 0.98 -4.37 -7.13
CA ILE A 23 1.29 -2.99 -6.72
C ILE A 23 2.48 -3.03 -5.77
N ASN A 24 3.50 -2.22 -6.01
CA ASN A 24 4.62 -2.04 -5.09
C ASN A 24 4.33 -0.86 -4.15
N CYS A 25 3.58 -1.13 -3.07
CA CYS A 25 3.02 -0.11 -2.18
C CYS A 25 4.08 0.85 -1.62
N GLY A 26 3.98 2.15 -1.91
CA GLY A 26 4.99 3.16 -1.55
C GLY A 26 6.31 3.08 -2.31
N GLY A 27 6.41 2.24 -3.34
CA GLY A 27 7.64 1.90 -4.05
C GLY A 27 7.57 2.14 -5.56
N GLY A 28 8.74 2.18 -6.20
CA GLY A 28 8.87 2.32 -7.66
C GLY A 28 8.43 1.07 -8.44
N LYS A 29 8.37 1.18 -9.77
CA LYS A 29 8.04 0.06 -10.65
C LYS A 29 9.09 -1.05 -10.49
N LEU A 30 8.66 -2.28 -10.25
CA LEU A 30 9.53 -3.39 -9.86
C LEU A 30 9.16 -4.67 -10.61
N ARG A 31 10.15 -5.41 -11.11
CA ARG A 31 9.92 -6.73 -11.76
C ARG A 31 10.61 -7.85 -10.97
N LEU A 32 9.83 -8.90 -10.65
CA LEU A 32 10.28 -10.07 -9.90
C LEU A 32 9.81 -11.35 -10.57
N GLY A 33 10.75 -12.08 -11.17
CA GLY A 33 10.43 -13.16 -12.09
C GLY A 33 9.47 -12.67 -13.17
N ASP A 34 8.36 -13.38 -13.33
CA ASP A 34 7.33 -13.09 -14.33
C ASP A 34 6.31 -12.03 -13.89
N ARG A 35 6.48 -11.41 -12.71
CA ARG A 35 5.55 -10.39 -12.17
C ARG A 35 6.13 -8.99 -12.32
N GLU A 36 5.35 -8.10 -12.93
CA GLU A 36 5.62 -6.67 -12.97
C GLU A 36 4.67 -5.95 -12.01
N TYR A 37 5.25 -5.31 -10.98
CA TYR A 37 4.56 -4.52 -9.97
C TYR A 37 4.53 -3.05 -10.40
N GLU A 38 3.35 -2.45 -10.33
CA GLU A 38 3.11 -1.05 -10.63
C GLU A 38 3.65 -0.13 -9.52
N SER A 39 4.12 1.05 -9.90
CA SER A 39 4.71 2.04 -8.99
C SER A 39 3.65 2.80 -8.20
N ASP A 40 3.83 2.88 -6.89
CA ASP A 40 2.95 3.61 -5.98
C ASP A 40 3.73 4.72 -5.28
N LEU A 41 4.01 5.80 -6.01
CA LEU A 41 4.88 6.91 -5.58
C LEU A 41 4.16 8.24 -5.33
N GLU A 42 2.83 8.28 -5.49
CA GLU A 42 2.03 9.48 -5.20
C GLU A 42 2.15 9.86 -3.71
N LEU A 43 2.26 11.15 -3.39
CA LEU A 43 2.56 11.56 -2.02
C LEU A 43 1.40 11.26 -1.05
N GLY A 44 0.15 11.27 -1.52
CA GLY A 44 -0.99 10.98 -0.66
C GLY A 44 -1.26 12.09 0.36
N GLY A 45 -1.79 11.73 1.54
CA GLY A 45 -2.12 12.69 2.59
C GLY A 45 -3.21 12.22 3.55
N ALA A 46 -3.51 13.02 4.58
CA ALA A 46 -4.51 12.75 5.62
C ALA A 46 -5.97 12.66 5.15
N SER A 47 -6.25 13.01 3.90
CA SER A 47 -7.53 12.81 3.23
C SER A 47 -7.30 12.89 1.73
N TYR A 48 -6.79 11.80 1.15
CA TYR A 48 -6.34 11.77 -0.24
C TYR A 48 -6.96 10.59 -0.99
N PHE A 49 -7.25 10.77 -2.28
CA PHE A 49 -7.60 9.69 -3.22
C PHE A 49 -6.77 9.84 -4.49
N TYR A 50 -6.16 8.73 -4.92
CA TYR A 50 -5.37 8.59 -6.13
C TYR A 50 -6.01 7.53 -7.04
N ALA A 51 -6.02 7.79 -8.35
CA ALA A 51 -6.35 6.80 -9.36
C ALA A 51 -5.28 6.80 -10.45
N ALA A 52 -4.54 5.70 -10.57
CA ALA A 52 -3.55 5.47 -11.62
C ALA A 52 -4.28 5.06 -12.92
N GLU A 53 -4.59 6.06 -13.75
CA GLU A 53 -5.07 5.94 -15.13
C GLU A 53 -5.95 4.70 -15.38
N SER A 54 -7.00 4.60 -14.57
CA SER A 54 -8.09 3.63 -14.68
C SER A 54 -7.77 2.14 -14.48
N ARG A 55 -6.59 1.75 -13.94
CA ARG A 55 -6.31 0.33 -13.62
C ARG A 55 -6.31 0.02 -12.12
N TRP A 56 -5.77 0.90 -11.31
CA TRP A 56 -5.83 0.79 -9.85
C TRP A 56 -5.77 2.18 -9.20
N GLY A 57 -5.96 2.25 -7.89
CA GLY A 57 -5.82 3.48 -7.12
C GLY A 57 -5.70 3.22 -5.63
N PHE A 58 -5.60 4.28 -4.83
CA PHE A 58 -5.65 4.19 -3.37
C PHE A 58 -6.39 5.37 -2.73
N SER A 59 -6.86 5.20 -1.50
CA SER A 59 -7.29 6.31 -0.64
C SER A 59 -6.61 6.24 0.72
N SER A 60 -6.41 7.39 1.36
CA SER A 60 -5.65 7.53 2.61
C SER A 60 -6.37 8.51 3.53
N THR A 61 -6.48 8.19 4.83
CA THR A 61 -7.14 9.04 5.82
C THR A 61 -6.41 9.14 7.17
N GLY A 62 -6.49 10.31 7.81
CA GLY A 62 -5.92 10.61 9.13
C GLY A 62 -4.50 11.18 9.06
N ASN A 63 -4.21 12.12 9.98
CA ASN A 63 -2.86 12.66 10.22
C ASN A 63 -2.13 11.80 11.25
N PHE A 64 -0.80 11.77 11.21
CA PHE A 64 -0.02 11.21 12.31
C PHE A 64 -0.09 12.12 13.55
N LEU A 65 0.36 11.58 14.69
CA LEU A 65 0.46 12.40 15.89
C LEU A 65 1.69 13.28 15.74
N ASP A 66 1.46 14.59 15.78
CA ASP A 66 2.40 15.65 15.45
C ASP A 66 3.72 15.51 16.25
N ASP A 67 4.80 15.11 15.56
CA ASP A 67 6.16 15.01 16.11
C ASP A 67 7.03 16.22 15.73
N ASN A 68 6.38 17.31 15.29
CA ASN A 68 7.00 18.55 14.81
C ASN A 68 7.77 18.37 13.48
N ASN A 69 7.45 17.34 12.70
CA ASN A 69 7.94 17.10 11.33
C ASN A 69 6.77 17.01 10.34
N TRP A 70 7.05 17.01 9.03
CA TRP A 70 6.00 16.78 8.02
C TRP A 70 5.58 15.31 7.96
N ASP A 71 4.28 15.05 8.03
CA ASP A 71 3.69 13.73 7.82
C ASP A 71 4.15 13.12 6.47
N SER A 72 4.86 12.00 6.52
CA SER A 72 5.17 11.19 5.33
C SER A 72 4.27 9.97 5.24
N TYR A 73 3.60 9.85 4.10
CA TYR A 73 2.67 8.78 3.75
C TYR A 73 3.32 7.67 2.90
N ILE A 74 4.64 7.77 2.71
CA ILE A 74 5.52 6.71 2.22
C ILE A 74 6.67 6.62 3.22
N VAL A 75 7.04 5.41 3.61
CA VAL A 75 8.20 5.14 4.46
C VAL A 75 9.17 4.25 3.70
N GLN A 76 10.46 4.46 3.95
CA GLN A 76 11.55 3.68 3.38
C GLN A 76 12.31 2.98 4.50
N GLU A 77 12.97 1.88 4.16
CA GLU A 77 13.89 1.19 5.07
C GLU A 77 15.01 2.13 5.54
N PRO A 78 15.48 2.03 6.81
CA PRO A 78 16.61 2.79 7.29
C PRO A 78 17.87 2.49 6.47
N CYS A 79 18.53 3.55 5.96
CA CYS A 79 19.80 3.44 5.27
C CYS A 79 20.82 2.65 6.12
N GLY A 80 21.37 1.58 5.54
CA GLY A 80 22.46 0.81 6.15
C GLY A 80 22.07 -0.51 6.82
N VAL A 81 20.81 -0.96 6.71
CA VAL A 81 20.41 -2.34 7.06
C VAL A 81 20.39 -3.20 5.79
N PRO A 82 21.41 -4.02 5.51
CA PRO A 82 21.39 -4.92 4.35
C PRO A 82 20.50 -6.11 4.70
N ARG A 83 19.25 -6.07 4.23
CA ARG A 83 18.33 -7.21 4.32
C ARG A 83 18.18 -7.79 2.92
N ASP A 84 18.26 -9.12 2.82
CA ASP A 84 18.19 -9.85 1.55
C ASP A 84 16.74 -9.86 1.03
N THR A 85 16.29 -8.70 0.54
CA THR A 85 14.91 -8.42 0.17
C THR A 85 14.83 -8.18 -1.32
N SER A 86 13.80 -8.74 -1.94
CA SER A 86 13.58 -8.69 -3.38
C SER A 86 13.04 -7.32 -3.84
N GLY A 87 13.49 -6.20 -3.27
CA GLY A 87 12.98 -4.85 -3.56
C GLY A 87 11.54 -4.55 -3.10
N LEU A 88 10.75 -5.55 -2.67
CA LEU A 88 9.37 -5.39 -2.18
C LEU A 88 9.26 -4.96 -0.72
N TYR A 89 10.35 -5.04 0.05
CA TYR A 89 10.36 -4.77 1.49
C TYR A 89 11.26 -3.58 1.85
N THR A 90 11.55 -2.72 0.88
CA THR A 90 12.40 -1.54 1.02
C THR A 90 11.61 -0.25 1.25
N SER A 91 10.32 -0.29 0.96
CA SER A 91 9.38 0.83 1.12
C SER A 91 7.97 0.32 1.42
N ALA A 92 7.13 1.18 2.00
CA ALA A 92 5.72 0.92 2.22
C ALA A 92 4.91 2.22 2.12
N ARG A 93 3.68 2.14 1.59
CA ARG A 93 2.69 3.21 1.77
C ARG A 93 2.11 3.15 3.18
N THR A 94 1.89 4.31 3.77
CA THR A 94 1.41 4.51 5.13
C THR A 94 0.33 5.59 5.16
N SER A 95 -0.37 5.70 6.29
CA SER A 95 -1.24 6.81 6.69
C SER A 95 -1.74 6.52 8.12
N ALA A 96 -2.69 7.28 8.71
CA ALA A 96 -2.93 7.24 10.16
C ALA A 96 -4.27 6.70 10.74
N LEU A 97 -5.40 6.76 10.02
CA LEU A 97 -6.69 6.06 10.28
C LEU A 97 -7.12 4.88 9.31
N SER A 98 -7.33 5.08 7.99
CA SER A 98 -7.44 3.97 6.98
C SER A 98 -6.73 4.19 5.61
N LEU A 99 -6.28 3.10 4.93
CA LEU A 99 -5.62 3.11 3.60
C LEU A 99 -6.21 2.09 2.61
N THR A 100 -7.04 2.50 1.68
CA THR A 100 -7.64 1.61 0.68
C THR A 100 -6.75 1.43 -0.54
N TYR A 101 -6.70 0.24 -1.14
CA TYR A 101 -6.32 0.05 -2.55
C TYR A 101 -7.51 -0.46 -3.35
N TYR A 102 -7.62 -0.01 -4.61
CA TYR A 102 -8.70 -0.36 -5.53
C TYR A 102 -8.11 -1.00 -6.79
N GLY A 103 -8.67 -2.12 -7.25
CA GLY A 103 -8.46 -2.62 -8.60
C GLY A 103 -9.66 -2.25 -9.47
N PHE A 104 -9.41 -1.53 -10.57
CA PHE A 104 -10.44 -1.08 -11.49
C PHE A 104 -10.49 -2.01 -12.72
N CYS A 105 -11.67 -2.16 -13.32
CA CYS A 105 -11.89 -3.01 -14.51
C CYS A 105 -11.34 -4.45 -14.38
N MET A 106 -11.33 -5.03 -13.18
CA MET A 106 -10.92 -6.43 -13.01
C MET A 106 -11.98 -7.36 -13.63
N HIS A 107 -11.54 -8.39 -14.38
CA HIS A 107 -12.45 -9.35 -15.00
C HIS A 107 -13.28 -10.12 -13.96
N SER A 108 -14.57 -10.40 -14.22
CA SER A 108 -15.36 -11.23 -13.30
C SER A 108 -14.74 -12.63 -13.16
N GLY A 109 -14.44 -13.06 -11.93
CA GLY A 109 -13.75 -14.33 -11.68
C GLY A 109 -13.33 -14.52 -10.23
N SER A 110 -12.68 -15.66 -9.95
CA SER A 110 -12.06 -15.94 -8.66
C SER A 110 -10.61 -15.47 -8.67
N TYR A 111 -10.18 -14.81 -7.59
CA TYR A 111 -8.85 -14.20 -7.48
C TYR A 111 -8.07 -14.75 -6.29
N ASN A 112 -6.78 -15.05 -6.50
CA ASN A 112 -5.85 -15.35 -5.40
C ASN A 112 -5.21 -14.06 -4.90
N VAL A 113 -5.75 -13.49 -3.82
CA VAL A 113 -5.18 -12.31 -3.17
C VAL A 113 -3.96 -12.72 -2.34
N ARG A 114 -2.83 -12.05 -2.55
CA ARG A 114 -1.60 -12.21 -1.75
C ARG A 114 -1.19 -10.85 -1.20
N LEU A 115 -1.13 -10.74 0.12
CA LEU A 115 -0.69 -9.54 0.82
C LEU A 115 0.70 -9.80 1.40
N HIS A 116 1.60 -8.84 1.19
CA HIS A 116 3.00 -8.92 1.62
C HIS A 116 3.18 -7.95 2.80
N PHE A 117 3.66 -8.48 3.93
CA PHE A 117 3.83 -7.73 5.17
C PHE A 117 5.28 -7.82 5.66
N ALA A 118 5.85 -6.69 6.06
CA ALA A 118 7.13 -6.59 6.74
C ALA A 118 7.09 -5.40 7.69
N GLU A 119 7.69 -5.53 8.88
CA GLU A 119 8.02 -4.38 9.71
C GLU A 119 9.41 -3.87 9.31
N ILE A 120 9.45 -2.62 8.85
CA ILE A 120 10.64 -1.98 8.28
C ILE A 120 11.07 -0.71 9.04
N ILE A 121 10.29 -0.27 10.03
CA ILE A 121 10.61 0.88 10.89
C ILE A 121 11.09 0.37 12.26
N PHE A 122 10.34 -0.53 12.88
CA PHE A 122 10.69 -1.10 14.19
C PHE A 122 11.61 -2.31 13.99
N THR A 123 12.91 -2.08 14.03
CA THR A 123 13.93 -3.13 13.98
C THR A 123 14.18 -3.72 15.37
N ASP A 124 14.43 -5.04 15.45
CA ASP A 124 14.99 -5.71 16.64
C ASP A 124 16.48 -5.37 16.81
N ASP A 125 16.83 -4.09 16.74
CA ASP A 125 18.16 -3.63 17.05
C ASP A 125 18.40 -3.69 18.58
N ARG A 126 19.63 -3.97 18.99
CA ARG A 126 19.95 -4.27 20.41
C ARG A 126 19.79 -3.05 21.35
N THR A 127 19.34 -1.91 20.85
CA THR A 127 19.09 -0.70 21.64
C THR A 127 17.70 -0.68 22.29
N TYR A 128 16.78 -1.58 21.90
CA TYR A 128 15.37 -1.58 22.36
C TYR A 128 14.66 -0.23 22.13
N SER A 129 15.12 0.56 21.15
CA SER A 129 14.68 1.93 20.92
C SER A 129 13.20 2.05 20.49
N SER A 130 12.61 0.97 19.96
CA SER A 130 11.20 0.94 19.56
C SER A 130 10.45 -0.33 20.01
N LEU A 131 9.73 -0.23 21.14
CA LEU A 131 8.75 -1.23 21.58
C LEU A 131 7.42 -1.12 20.81
N GLY A 132 7.49 -0.86 19.50
CA GLY A 132 6.36 -0.51 18.66
C GLY A 132 5.54 -1.73 18.25
N ARG A 133 4.34 -1.90 18.82
CA ARG A 133 3.38 -2.92 18.36
C ARG A 133 2.33 -2.30 17.43
N ARG A 134 2.18 -2.86 16.23
CA ARG A 134 1.10 -2.53 15.29
C ARG A 134 0.08 -3.68 15.27
N VAL A 135 -1.21 -3.34 15.29
CA VAL A 135 -2.33 -4.29 15.18
C VAL A 135 -3.35 -3.65 14.24
N PHE A 136 -3.87 -4.42 13.29
CA PHE A 136 -4.83 -3.98 12.28
C PHE A 136 -5.65 -5.18 11.78
N ASP A 137 -6.82 -4.88 11.22
CA ASP A 137 -7.69 -5.86 10.57
C ASP A 137 -7.53 -5.77 9.04
N ILE A 138 -7.88 -6.83 8.32
CA ILE A 138 -7.81 -6.89 6.85
C ILE A 138 -9.22 -7.17 6.31
N TYR A 139 -9.73 -6.28 5.47
CA TYR A 139 -11.01 -6.41 4.81
C TYR A 139 -10.84 -6.52 3.29
N ILE A 140 -11.37 -7.58 2.69
CA ILE A 140 -11.39 -7.78 1.24
C ILE A 140 -12.84 -7.74 0.77
N GLN A 141 -13.17 -6.80 -0.10
CA GLN A 141 -14.50 -6.64 -0.68
C GLN A 141 -14.49 -7.07 -2.14
N VAL A 142 -15.55 -7.75 -2.57
CA VAL A 142 -15.80 -8.12 -3.96
C VAL A 142 -17.12 -7.49 -4.38
N SER A 143 -17.15 -6.80 -5.52
CA SER A 143 -18.37 -6.26 -6.13
C SER A 143 -18.97 -7.27 -7.11
N SER A 144 -20.07 -7.91 -6.71
CA SER A 144 -20.90 -8.68 -7.64
C SER A 144 -21.81 -7.72 -8.42
N HIS A 145 -21.57 -7.57 -9.72
CA HIS A 145 -22.58 -7.04 -10.63
C HIS A 145 -23.59 -8.17 -10.89
N GLY A 146 -24.85 -7.96 -10.48
CA GLY A 146 -25.99 -8.83 -10.75
C GLY A 146 -26.87 -8.28 -11.86
#